data_AF-A0A7C6V779-F1
#
_entry.id   AF-A0A7C6V779-F1
#
_cell.length_a   1.000
_cell.length_b   1.000
_cell.length_c   1.000
_cell.angle_alpha   90.00
_cell.angle_beta   90.00
_cell.angle_gamma   90.00
#
_symmetry.space_group_name_H-M   'P 1'
#
loop_
_entity.id
_entity.type
_entity.pdbx_description
1 polymer ?
#
loop_
_entity_poly.entity_id
_entity_poly.type
_entity_poly.pdbx_seq_one_letter_code
_entity_poly.pdbx_strand_id
1 'polypeptide(L)' 'MDINRYTQKSREALAAAQQLAAQRRHQEVSGKHLLAALLTQEGGMA' A
#
# COMPACT_ATOMS: atom_id res chain seq x y z
N MET A 1 5.14 -8.12 11.19
CA MET A 1 4.83 -6.72 11.54
C MET A 1 3.59 -6.71 12.40
N ASP A 2 3.50 -5.82 13.39
CA ASP A 2 2.25 -5.54 14.09
C ASP A 2 1.54 -4.37 13.38
N ILE A 3 0.54 -4.70 12.56
CA ILE A 3 -0.15 -3.72 11.72
C ILE A 3 -1.00 -2.75 12.54
N ASN A 4 -1.38 -3.14 13.77
CA ASN A 4 -2.23 -2.34 14.65
C ASN A 4 -1.52 -1.11 15.19
N ARG A 5 -0.19 -1.12 15.19
CA ARG A 5 0.64 0.02 15.61
C ARG A 5 0.80 1.10 14.53
N TYR A 6 0.37 0.83 13.31
CA TYR A 6 0.40 1.84 12.24
C TYR A 6 -0.81 2.75 12.28
N THR A 7 -0.66 3.94 11.68
CA THR A 7 -1.79 4.85 11.48
C THR A 7 -2.84 4.23 10.57
N GLN A 8 -4.07 4.74 10.65
CA GLN A 8 -5.16 4.35 9.76
C GLN A 8 -4.75 4.47 8.28
N LYS A 9 -4.20 5.62 7.87
CA LYS A 9 -3.75 5.85 6.48
C LYS A 9 -2.65 4.88 6.04
N SER A 10 -1.70 4.57 6.93
CA SER A 10 -0.63 3.60 6.61
C SER A 10 -1.18 2.19 6.39
N ARG A 11 -2.19 1.77 7.16
CA ARG A 11 -2.86 0.48 6.96
C ARG A 11 -3.63 0.43 5.63
N GLU A 12 -4.31 1.51 5.28
CA GLU A 12 -4.99 1.65 3.99
C GLU A 12 -4.01 1.55 2.81
N ALA A 13 -2.85 2.23 2.90
CA ALA A 13 -1.82 2.15 1.87
C ALA A 13 -1.26 0.72 1.71
N LEU A 14 -1.09 -0.02 2.81
CA LEU A 14 -0.67 -1.43 2.76
C LEU A 14 -1.72 -2.32 2.08
N ALA A 15 -3.01 -2.09 2.34
CA ALA A 15 -4.10 -2.80 1.68
C ALA A 15 -4.16 -2.49 0.18
N ALA A 16 -4.04 -1.21 -0.19
CA ALA A 16 -3.99 -0.77 -1.58
C ALA A 16 -2.77 -1.36 -2.33
N ALA A 17 -1.62 -1.46 -1.67
CA ALA A 17 -0.42 -2.10 -2.24
C ALA A 17 -0.64 -3.58 -2.55
N GLN A 18 -1.35 -4.32 -1.68
CA GLN A 18 -1.70 -5.72 -1.91
C GLN A 18 -2.66 -5.88 -3.09
N GLN A 19 -3.70 -5.05 -3.16
CA GLN A 19 -4.62 -5.02 -4.29
C GLN A 19 -3.89 -4.71 -5.60
N LEU A 20 -2.96 -3.76 -5.57
CA LEU A 20 -2.18 -3.37 -6.74
C LEU A 20 -1.28 -4.49 -7.26
N ALA A 21 -0.64 -5.25 -6.36
CA ALA A 21 0.14 -6.41 -6.73
C ALA A 21 -0.75 -7.50 -7.36
N ALA A 22 -1.91 -7.77 -6.78
CA ALA A 22 -2.88 -8.74 -7.29
C ALA A 22 -3.41 -8.36 -8.68
N GLN A 23 -3.80 -7.09 -8.88
CA GLN A 23 -4.27 -6.56 -10.17
C GLN A 23 -3.21 -6.70 -11.26
N ARG A 24 -1.94 -6.49 -10.91
CA ARG A 24 -0.80 -6.64 -11.84
C ARG A 24 -0.30 -8.07 -11.97
N ARG A 25 -0.92 -9.04 -11.29
CA ARG A 25 -0.50 -10.45 -11.24
C ARG A 25 0.96 -10.62 -10.77
N HIS A 26 1.40 -9.75 -9.87
CA HIS A 26 2.70 -9.89 -9.21
C HIS A 26 2.55 -10.81 -7.99
N GLN A 27 3.41 -11.83 -7.90
CA GLN A 27 3.37 -12.81 -6.80
C GLN A 27 3.74 -12.20 -5.45
N GLU A 28 4.53 -11.13 -5.44
CA GLU A 28 5.02 -10.49 -4.22
C GLU A 28 4.61 -9.02 -4.16
N VAL A 29 4.20 -8.59 -2.97
CA VAL A 29 4.01 -7.18 -2.66
C VAL A 29 5.35 -6.53 -2.36
N SER A 30 5.98 -5.97 -3.39
CA SER A 30 7.20 -5.17 -3.23
C SER A 30 6.94 -3.73 -2.76
N GLY A 31 8.01 -3.05 -2.32
CA GLY A 31 7.97 -1.62 -1.96
C GLY A 31 7.52 -0.69 -3.09
N LYS A 32 7.62 -1.11 -4.36
CA LYS A 32 7.11 -0.33 -5.50
C LYS A 32 5.58 -0.20 -5.45
N HIS A 33 4.88 -1.25 -5.01
CA HIS A 33 3.42 -1.20 -4.86
C HIS A 33 3.01 -0.28 -3.71
N LEU A 34 3.75 -0.33 -2.61
CA LEU A 34 3.51 0.54 -1.47
C LEU A 34 3.76 2.01 -1.82
N LEU A 35 4.86 2.30 -2.52
CA LEU A 35 5.15 3.65 -2.99
C LEU A 35 4.05 4.17 -3.92
N ALA A 36 3.63 3.37 -4.89
CA ALA A 36 2.54 3.75 -5.78
C ALA A 36 1.24 4.02 -4.99
N ALA A 37 0.88 3.15 -4.05
CA ALA A 37 -0.29 3.32 -3.21
C ALA A 37 -0.25 4.61 -2.38
N LEU A 38 0.91 4.95 -1.79
CA LEU A 38 1.10 6.17 -0.99
C LEU A 38 1.00 7.46 -1.82
N LEU A 39 1.43 7.42 -3.09
CA LEU A 39 1.32 8.55 -4.02
C LEU A 39 -0.09 8.74 -4.55
N THR A 40 -0.86 7.65 -4.72
CA THR A 40 -2.23 7.72 -5.26
C THR A 40 -3.31 7.88 -4.19
N GLN A 41 -2.98 7.73 -2.91
CA GLN A 41 -3.92 7.88 -1.80
C GLN A 41 -4.38 9.34 -1.67
N GLU A 42 -5.67 9.55 -1.37
CA GLU A 42 -6.21 10.89 -1.12
C GLU A 42 -5.58 11.55 0.12
N GLY A 43 -4.98 12.73 -0.10
CA GLY A 43 -4.13 13.39 0.91
C GLY A 43 -2.92 12.54 1.31
N GLY A 44 -2.38 11.76 0.37
CA GLY A 44 -1.12 11.02 0.46
C GLY A 44 0.11 11.92 0.24
N MET A 45 1.28 11.32 0.03
CA MET A 45 2.56 12.05 -0.03
C MET A 45 2.94 12.56 -1.44
N ALA A 46 1.96 12.78 -2.30
CA ALA A 46 2.19 13.34 -3.64
C ALA A 46 2.49 14.83 -3.62
#